data_AF-R1G9Y6-F1
#
_entry.id   AF-R1G9Y6-F1
#
_cell.length_a   1.000
_cell.length_b   1.000
_cell.length_c   1.000
_cell.angle_alpha   90.00
_cell.angle_beta   90.00
_cell.angle_gamma   90.00
#
_symmetry.space_group_name_H-M   'P 1'
#
loop_
_entity.id
_entity.type
_entity.pdbx_description
1 polymer ?
#
loop_
_entity_poly.entity_id
_entity_poly.type
_entity_poly.pdbx_seq_one_letter_code
_entity_poly.pdbx_strand_id
1 'polypeptide(L)'
;MNLPKTHAVSPLHGRVALGGIGLAVAISIDLHLRLSGQVSPVWQTLSEYVYGKLGTSSAAPLFSAMCLALSFGSVALLAGIAKAHRPGTTAVCVLLGVWSAGLLVCGLVPVDPDGQARSLAGQVHNIAALTAFVALPAAAFVLTKRGRERCPWEPRRTTIRRLATASFASVGVVLAGFVLTLVLGPAQQDVTLGLFERLLFGIDVALLLTMVRPLLAVSRR
;
A
#
# COMPACT_ATOMS: atom_id res chain seq x y z
N MET A 1 -14.03 13.64 -38.99
CA MET A 1 -14.22 12.73 -37.84
C MET A 1 -13.18 13.09 -36.79
N ASN A 2 -13.54 13.87 -35.77
CA ASN A 2 -12.60 14.31 -34.74
C ASN A 2 -12.25 13.13 -33.83
N LEU A 3 -11.00 12.67 -33.88
CA LEU A 3 -10.47 11.70 -32.92
C LEU A 3 -10.67 12.28 -31.51
N PRO A 4 -11.29 11.53 -30.56
CA PRO A 4 -11.35 11.99 -29.18
C PRO A 4 -9.92 12.19 -28.68
N LYS A 5 -9.58 13.44 -28.34
CA LYS A 5 -8.28 13.79 -27.77
C LYS A 5 -8.08 12.94 -26.53
N THR A 6 -7.15 11.99 -26.57
CA THR A 6 -6.68 11.32 -25.36
C THR A 6 -6.00 12.38 -24.52
N HIS A 7 -6.70 12.92 -23.52
CA HIS A 7 -6.11 13.89 -22.60
C HIS A 7 -4.82 13.29 -22.03
N ALA A 8 -3.71 13.98 -22.32
CA ALA A 8 -2.39 13.56 -21.87
C ALA A 8 -2.42 13.50 -20.34
N VAL A 9 -2.15 12.31 -19.81
CA VAL A 9 -1.95 12.15 -18.38
C VAL A 9 -0.68 12.92 -18.02
N SER A 10 -0.79 13.83 -17.05
CA SER A 10 0.33 14.72 -16.72
C SER A 10 1.48 13.91 -16.08
N PRO A 11 2.69 13.93 -16.67
CA PRO A 11 3.82 13.14 -16.18
C PRO A 11 4.31 13.59 -14.79
N LEU A 12 3.95 14.81 -14.38
CA LEU A 12 4.17 15.31 -13.03
C LEU A 12 3.54 14.39 -11.98
N HIS A 13 2.29 13.99 -12.16
CA HIS A 13 1.59 13.11 -11.20
C HIS A 13 2.26 11.75 -11.10
N GLY A 14 2.68 11.18 -12.23
CA GLY A 14 3.44 9.94 -12.25
C GLY A 14 4.80 10.07 -11.54
N ARG A 15 5.50 11.19 -11.72
CA ARG A 15 6.78 11.45 -11.05
C ARG A 15 6.62 11.67 -9.55
N VAL A 16 5.61 12.44 -9.11
CA VAL A 16 5.32 12.62 -7.68
C VAL A 16 4.90 11.30 -7.04
N ALA A 17 4.07 10.50 -7.72
CA ALA A 17 3.70 9.17 -7.26
C ALA A 17 4.94 8.27 -7.09
N LEU A 18 5.82 8.24 -8.10
CA LEU A 18 7.06 7.48 -8.03
C LEU A 18 7.98 7.97 -6.91
N GLY A 19 8.07 9.27 -6.68
CA GLY A 19 8.84 9.86 -5.59
C GLY A 19 8.32 9.44 -4.21
N GLY A 20 7.00 9.51 -3.99
CA GLY A 20 6.39 9.09 -2.73
C GLY A 20 6.54 7.59 -2.47
N ILE A 21 6.30 6.74 -3.49
CA ILE A 21 6.51 5.29 -3.40
C ILE A 21 7.98 4.98 -3.12
N GLY A 22 8.91 5.62 -3.86
CA GLY A 22 10.34 5.43 -3.70
C GLY A 22 10.84 5.83 -2.32
N LEU A 23 10.37 6.96 -1.79
CA LEU A 23 10.70 7.40 -0.43
C LEU A 23 10.19 6.42 0.62
N ALA A 24 8.95 5.93 0.49
CA ALA A 24 8.41 4.93 1.40
C ALA A 24 9.22 3.63 1.37
N VAL A 25 9.60 3.15 0.19
CA VAL A 25 10.45 1.96 0.04
C VAL A 25 11.83 2.18 0.66
N ALA A 26 12.45 3.35 0.42
CA ALA A 26 13.76 3.67 0.99
C ALA A 26 13.71 3.69 2.53
N ILE A 27 12.69 4.31 3.12
CA ILE A 27 12.51 4.31 4.58
C ILE A 27 12.24 2.90 5.11
N SER A 28 11.40 2.11 4.43
CA SER A 28 11.12 0.72 4.81
C SER A 28 12.39 -0.14 4.83
N ILE A 29 13.23 -0.01 3.81
CA ILE A 29 14.53 -0.71 3.74
C ILE A 29 15.46 -0.22 4.85
N ASP A 30 15.55 1.09 5.09
CA ASP A 30 16.39 1.65 6.16
C ASP A 30 15.97 1.15 7.55
N LEU A 31 14.67 1.18 7.86
CA LEU A 31 14.11 0.62 9.09
C LEU A 31 14.41 -0.87 9.20
N HIS A 32 14.23 -1.64 8.12
CA HIS A 32 14.50 -3.07 8.13
C HIS A 32 15.96 -3.39 8.41
N LEU A 33 16.89 -2.71 7.74
CA LEU A 33 18.32 -2.93 7.93
C LEU A 33 18.79 -2.56 9.34
N ARG A 34 18.31 -1.42 9.89
CA ARG A 34 18.76 -0.92 11.19
C ARG A 34 18.07 -1.56 12.38
N LEU A 35 16.84 -2.03 12.22
CA LEU A 35 15.99 -2.52 13.32
C LEU A 35 15.72 -4.01 13.26
N SER A 36 16.27 -4.77 12.30
CA SER A 36 16.08 -6.24 12.23
C SER A 36 16.52 -6.98 13.50
N GLY A 37 17.48 -6.44 14.26
CA GLY A 37 17.89 -6.98 15.56
C GLY A 37 16.99 -6.59 16.74
N GLN A 38 16.05 -5.66 16.55
CA GLN A 38 15.10 -5.19 17.59
C GLN A 38 13.65 -5.59 17.28
N VAL A 39 13.31 -5.68 15.99
CA VAL A 39 11.99 -6.02 15.46
C VAL A 39 12.18 -7.17 14.49
N SER A 40 11.78 -8.37 14.91
CA SER A 40 11.94 -9.58 14.10
C SER A 40 11.15 -9.46 12.80
N PRO A 41 11.80 -9.55 11.62
CA PRO A 41 11.07 -9.44 10.36
C PRO A 41 10.11 -10.58 10.06
N VAL A 42 10.23 -11.69 10.79
CA VAL A 42 9.45 -12.90 10.60
C VAL A 42 8.21 -12.89 11.48
N TRP A 43 8.38 -12.51 12.74
CA TRP A 43 7.34 -12.63 13.76
C TRP A 43 6.56 -11.33 13.97
N GLN A 44 7.24 -10.19 13.86
CA GLN A 44 6.67 -8.89 14.21
C GLN A 44 6.25 -8.12 12.97
N THR A 45 5.11 -7.45 13.07
CA THR A 45 4.49 -6.68 11.99
C THR A 45 5.37 -5.54 11.50
N LEU A 46 5.02 -4.99 10.33
CA LEU A 46 5.70 -3.79 9.81
C LEU A 46 5.43 -2.58 10.72
N SER A 47 4.22 -2.50 11.28
CA SER A 47 3.80 -1.43 12.18
C SER A 47 4.62 -1.37 13.48
N GLU A 48 5.16 -2.51 13.94
CA GLU A 48 5.97 -2.57 15.16
C GLU A 48 7.35 -1.92 15.04
N TYR A 49 7.77 -1.48 13.84
CA TYR A 49 8.96 -0.63 13.72
C TYR A 49 8.87 0.65 14.54
N VAL A 50 7.66 1.12 14.90
CA VAL A 50 7.49 2.27 15.81
C VAL A 50 8.16 2.09 17.17
N TYR A 51 8.31 0.84 17.63
CA TYR A 51 8.92 0.50 18.92
C TYR A 51 10.43 0.38 18.86
N GLY A 52 11.01 0.33 17.65
CA GLY A 52 12.44 0.27 17.46
C GLY A 52 13.13 1.59 17.86
N LYS A 53 14.40 1.48 18.25
CA LYS A 53 15.26 2.63 18.58
C LYS A 53 16.36 2.80 17.55
N LEU A 54 16.54 4.03 17.09
CA LEU A 54 17.64 4.48 16.23
C LEU A 54 18.62 5.27 17.09
N GLY A 55 19.57 4.56 17.70
CA GLY A 55 20.41 5.13 18.75
C GLY A 55 19.57 5.50 19.97
N THR A 56 19.54 6.78 20.32
CA THR A 56 18.74 7.31 21.44
C THR A 56 17.32 7.73 21.04
N SER A 57 17.01 7.77 19.74
CA SER A 57 15.73 8.27 19.21
C SER A 57 14.75 7.14 18.88
N SER A 58 13.45 7.41 18.94
CA SER A 58 12.41 6.48 18.47
C SER A 58 12.37 6.42 16.95
N ALA A 59 12.07 5.24 16.40
CA ALA A 59 11.83 5.04 14.97
C ALA A 59 10.40 5.37 14.52
N ALA A 60 9.47 5.65 15.46
CA ALA A 60 8.08 5.99 15.13
C ALA A 60 7.93 7.12 14.11
N PRO A 61 8.68 8.24 14.17
CA PRO A 61 8.58 9.30 13.17
C PRO A 61 8.95 8.84 11.75
N LEU A 62 9.92 7.92 11.60
CA LEU A 62 10.27 7.36 10.30
C LEU A 62 9.20 6.42 9.78
N PHE A 63 8.61 5.58 10.64
CA PHE A 63 7.48 4.75 10.25
C PHE A 63 6.28 5.62 9.80
N SER A 64 5.97 6.69 10.54
CA SER A 64 4.96 7.67 10.13
C SER A 64 5.31 8.31 8.79
N ALA A 65 6.55 8.76 8.59
CA ALA A 65 7.00 9.34 7.33
C ALA A 65 6.89 8.36 6.15
N MET A 66 7.18 7.07 6.36
CA MET A 66 6.99 6.01 5.37
C MET A 66 5.52 5.90 4.94
N CYS A 67 4.60 5.81 5.91
CA CYS A 67 3.16 5.72 5.64
C CYS A 67 2.63 6.96 4.91
N LEU A 68 3.04 8.15 5.35
CA LEU A 68 2.65 9.43 4.74
C LEU A 68 3.20 9.57 3.32
N ALA A 69 4.46 9.21 3.09
CA ALA A 69 5.07 9.23 1.76
C ALA A 69 4.33 8.31 0.78
N LEU A 70 3.97 7.10 1.22
CA LEU A 70 3.20 6.17 0.40
C LEU A 70 1.77 6.66 0.17
N SER A 71 1.14 7.25 1.19
CA SER A 71 -0.20 7.84 1.09
C SER A 71 -0.24 8.96 0.06
N PHE A 72 0.64 9.96 0.18
CA PHE A 72 0.71 11.09 -0.75
C PHE A 72 1.15 10.68 -2.16
N GLY A 73 2.09 9.74 -2.28
CA GLY A 73 2.44 9.14 -3.57
C GLY A 73 1.25 8.47 -4.24
N SER A 74 0.42 7.78 -3.46
CA SER A 74 -0.80 7.13 -3.96
C SER A 74 -1.91 8.13 -4.32
N VAL A 75 -2.01 9.26 -3.60
CA VAL A 75 -2.89 10.39 -3.99
C VAL A 75 -2.45 10.99 -5.33
N ALA A 76 -1.15 11.11 -5.57
CA ALA A 76 -0.65 11.58 -6.86
C ALA A 76 -1.00 10.60 -8.00
N LEU A 77 -0.91 9.28 -7.77
CA LEU A 77 -1.39 8.26 -8.72
C LEU A 77 -2.89 8.41 -8.97
N LEU A 78 -3.70 8.56 -7.92
CA LEU A 78 -5.14 8.81 -8.00
C LEU A 78 -5.44 10.04 -8.86
N ALA A 79 -4.80 11.18 -8.57
CA ALA A 79 -4.97 12.42 -9.31
C ALA A 79 -4.59 12.26 -10.79
N GLY A 80 -3.52 11.51 -11.09
CA GLY A 80 -3.14 11.15 -12.46
C GLY A 80 -4.22 10.34 -13.19
N ILE A 81 -4.81 9.35 -12.52
CA ILE A 81 -5.91 8.53 -13.06
C ILE A 81 -7.19 9.36 -13.23
N ALA A 82 -7.53 10.18 -12.24
CA ALA A 82 -8.70 11.05 -12.26
C ALA A 82 -8.62 12.06 -13.42
N LYS A 83 -7.46 12.71 -13.59
CA LYS A 83 -7.22 13.69 -14.67
C LYS A 83 -7.26 13.09 -16.07
N ALA A 84 -7.04 11.78 -16.21
CA ALA A 84 -7.19 11.09 -17.49
C ALA A 84 -8.66 11.05 -17.98
N HIS A 85 -9.65 11.37 -17.12
CA HIS A 85 -11.09 11.49 -17.40
C HIS A 85 -11.65 10.34 -18.27
N ARG A 86 -11.33 9.09 -17.91
CA ARG A 86 -11.74 7.90 -18.68
C ARG A 86 -12.92 7.17 -18.04
N PRO A 87 -14.06 6.96 -18.73
CA PRO A 87 -15.32 6.38 -18.22
C PRO A 87 -15.25 5.69 -16.86
N GLY A 88 -15.42 4.39 -16.62
CA GLY A 88 -15.40 3.84 -15.25
C GLY A 88 -14.06 3.86 -14.50
N THR A 89 -13.40 4.99 -14.27
CA THR A 89 -12.29 5.15 -13.31
C THR A 89 -12.76 5.63 -11.94
N THR A 90 -14.01 6.10 -11.79
CA THR A 90 -14.56 6.58 -10.52
C THR A 90 -14.36 5.59 -9.37
N ALA A 91 -14.72 4.32 -9.59
CA ALA A 91 -14.53 3.27 -8.59
C ALA A 91 -13.04 3.04 -8.26
N VAL A 92 -12.14 3.14 -9.24
CA VAL A 92 -10.69 3.07 -9.02
C VAL A 92 -10.21 4.24 -8.16
N CYS A 93 -10.69 5.46 -8.45
CA CYS A 93 -10.33 6.65 -7.68
C CYS A 93 -10.85 6.56 -6.24
N VAL A 94 -12.07 6.09 -6.02
CA VAL A 94 -12.62 5.89 -4.67
C VAL A 94 -11.77 4.88 -3.90
N LEU A 95 -11.46 3.72 -4.49
CA LEU A 95 -10.68 2.68 -3.82
C LEU A 95 -9.23 3.14 -3.54
N LEU A 96 -8.59 3.87 -4.46
CA LEU A 96 -7.30 4.50 -4.20
C LEU A 96 -7.38 5.58 -3.13
N GLY A 97 -8.50 6.31 -3.04
CA GLY A 97 -8.74 7.28 -1.97
C GLY A 97 -8.85 6.61 -0.61
N VAL A 98 -9.55 5.48 -0.54
CA VAL A 98 -9.65 4.64 0.67
C VAL A 98 -8.28 4.09 1.07
N TRP A 99 -7.50 3.58 0.11
CA TRP A 99 -6.11 3.16 0.33
C TRP A 99 -5.25 4.29 0.92
N SER A 100 -5.26 5.47 0.29
CA SER A 100 -4.51 6.62 0.74
C SER A 100 -4.96 7.11 2.13
N ALA A 101 -6.26 7.13 2.40
CA ALA A 101 -6.81 7.52 3.69
C ALA A 101 -6.43 6.53 4.79
N GLY A 102 -6.47 5.22 4.51
CA GLY A 102 -6.04 4.20 5.46
C GLY A 102 -4.56 4.34 5.82
N LEU A 103 -3.68 4.55 4.82
CA LEU A 103 -2.25 4.83 5.07
C LEU A 103 -2.01 6.14 5.84
N LEU A 104 -2.81 7.17 5.59
CA LEU A 104 -2.76 8.42 6.33
C LEU A 104 -3.08 8.18 7.81
N VAL A 105 -4.12 7.40 8.10
CA VAL A 105 -4.47 6.99 9.46
C VAL A 105 -3.34 6.16 10.08
N CYS A 106 -2.77 5.17 9.38
CA CYS A 106 -1.65 4.37 9.89
C CYS A 106 -0.41 5.23 10.22
N GLY A 107 -0.18 6.32 9.48
CA GLY A 107 0.94 7.23 9.74
C GLY A 107 0.71 8.19 10.91
N LEU A 108 -0.55 8.47 11.27
CA LEU A 108 -0.91 9.48 12.27
C LEU A 108 -1.44 8.88 13.59
N VAL A 109 -1.99 7.67 13.54
CA VAL A 109 -2.61 7.01 14.70
C VAL A 109 -1.63 6.01 15.31
N PRO A 110 -1.33 6.10 16.61
CA PRO A 110 -0.50 5.13 17.31
C PRO A 110 -1.02 3.70 17.17
N VAL A 111 -0.12 2.76 16.98
CA VAL A 111 -0.39 1.33 17.11
C VAL A 111 -0.13 0.90 18.56
N ASP A 112 -0.84 -0.12 19.04
CA ASP A 112 -0.60 -0.69 20.38
C ASP A 112 0.43 -1.82 20.31
N PRO A 113 1.18 -2.11 21.39
CA PRO A 113 2.12 -3.21 21.40
C PRO A 113 1.40 -4.56 21.36
N ASP A 114 2.02 -5.54 20.73
CA ASP A 114 1.53 -6.91 20.76
C ASP A 114 1.43 -7.46 22.19
N GLY A 115 0.40 -8.26 22.44
CA GLY A 115 0.13 -8.85 23.76
C GLY A 115 -0.55 -7.94 24.78
N GLN A 116 -0.79 -6.66 24.45
CA GLN A 116 -1.57 -5.76 25.31
C GLN A 116 -3.04 -5.65 24.88
N ALA A 117 -3.89 -5.22 25.82
CA ALA A 117 -5.27 -4.89 25.52
C ALA A 117 -5.32 -3.74 24.50
N ARG A 118 -6.07 -3.92 23.41
CA ARG A 118 -6.13 -2.91 22.34
C ARG A 118 -6.88 -1.66 22.80
N SER A 119 -6.20 -0.53 22.74
CA SER A 119 -6.78 0.79 22.86
C SER A 119 -7.70 1.09 21.67
N LEU A 120 -8.50 2.15 21.78
CA LEU A 120 -9.29 2.63 20.64
C LEU A 120 -8.38 3.04 19.47
N ALA A 121 -7.21 3.62 19.76
CA ALA A 121 -6.25 4.05 18.74
C ALA A 121 -5.68 2.87 17.95
N GLY A 122 -5.23 1.81 18.64
CA GLY A 122 -4.73 0.61 17.96
C GLY A 122 -5.83 -0.13 17.18
N GLN A 123 -7.08 -0.12 17.65
CA GLN A 123 -8.21 -0.63 16.86
C GLN A 123 -8.41 0.16 15.57
N VAL A 124 -8.40 1.50 15.65
CA VAL A 124 -8.50 2.39 14.48
C VAL A 124 -7.35 2.15 13.51
N HIS A 125 -6.11 2.02 14.00
CA HIS A 125 -4.94 1.70 13.18
C HIS A 125 -5.12 0.38 12.43
N ASN A 126 -5.50 -0.69 13.12
CA ASN A 126 -5.66 -2.02 12.51
C ASN A 126 -6.79 -2.06 11.47
N ILE A 127 -7.94 -1.42 11.76
CA ILE A 127 -9.05 -1.33 10.82
C ILE A 127 -8.63 -0.52 9.59
N ALA A 128 -7.90 0.59 9.77
CA ALA A 128 -7.41 1.40 8.68
C ALA A 128 -6.40 0.65 7.79
N ALA A 129 -5.46 -0.09 8.41
CA ALA A 129 -4.48 -0.91 7.71
C ALA A 129 -5.18 -2.00 6.88
N LEU A 130 -6.09 -2.77 7.48
CA LEU A 130 -6.87 -3.80 6.78
C LEU A 130 -7.68 -3.20 5.61
N THR A 131 -8.36 -2.09 5.87
CA THR A 131 -9.17 -1.40 4.86
C THR A 131 -8.32 -0.93 3.69
N ALA A 132 -7.12 -0.39 3.97
CA ALA A 132 -6.17 -0.02 2.94
C ALA A 132 -5.75 -1.25 2.11
N PHE A 133 -5.22 -2.28 2.78
CA PHE A 133 -4.71 -3.48 2.11
C PHE A 133 -5.75 -4.22 1.27
N VAL A 134 -7.05 -4.11 1.59
CA VAL A 134 -8.14 -4.62 0.75
C VAL A 134 -8.46 -3.68 -0.42
N ALA A 135 -8.43 -2.37 -0.19
CA ALA A 135 -8.84 -1.37 -1.19
C ALA A 135 -7.89 -1.30 -2.39
N LEU A 136 -6.58 -1.43 -2.19
CA LEU A 136 -5.59 -1.36 -3.27
C LEU A 136 -5.73 -2.49 -4.32
N PRO A 137 -5.72 -3.79 -3.95
CA PRO A 137 -5.94 -4.86 -4.90
C PRO A 137 -7.33 -4.78 -5.54
N ALA A 138 -8.37 -4.35 -4.79
CA ALA A 138 -9.68 -4.08 -5.37
C ALA A 138 -9.62 -2.99 -6.47
N ALA A 139 -8.89 -1.89 -6.24
CA ALA A 139 -8.69 -0.84 -7.22
C ALA A 139 -8.03 -1.38 -8.49
N ALA A 140 -7.03 -2.24 -8.34
CA ALA A 140 -6.33 -2.89 -9.45
C ALA A 140 -7.21 -3.87 -10.24
N PHE A 141 -8.09 -4.62 -9.58
CA PHE A 141 -9.07 -5.47 -10.25
C PHE A 141 -10.09 -4.67 -11.07
N VAL A 142 -10.62 -3.60 -10.48
CA VAL A 142 -11.56 -2.70 -11.17
C VAL A 142 -10.87 -2.03 -12.36
N LEU A 143 -9.61 -1.59 -12.20
CA LEU A 143 -8.81 -0.97 -13.25
C LEU A 143 -8.58 -1.92 -14.44
N THR A 144 -8.57 -3.24 -14.21
CA THR A 144 -8.32 -4.26 -15.23
C THR A 144 -9.57 -4.98 -15.74
N LYS A 145 -10.77 -4.47 -15.42
CA LYS A 145 -12.04 -5.01 -15.95
C LYS A 145 -12.07 -4.90 -17.48
N ARG A 146 -12.47 -5.99 -18.16
CA ARG A 146 -12.52 -6.07 -19.63
C ARG A 146 -13.54 -5.05 -20.18
N GLY A 147 -13.30 -4.58 -21.40
CA GLY A 147 -14.26 -3.75 -22.14
C GLY A 147 -13.75 -2.37 -22.59
N ARG A 148 -12.43 -2.16 -22.70
CA ARG A 148 -11.87 -0.89 -23.19
C ARG A 148 -10.73 -1.13 -24.18
N GLU A 149 -11.07 -1.12 -25.46
CA GLU A 149 -10.06 -1.00 -26.51
C GLU A 149 -9.23 0.27 -26.25
N ARG A 150 -7.90 0.14 -26.21
CA ARG A 150 -6.92 1.24 -25.99
C ARG A 150 -6.79 1.78 -24.56
N CYS A 151 -7.05 0.97 -23.53
CA CYS A 151 -6.72 1.32 -22.14
C CYS A 151 -5.18 1.38 -21.93
N PRO A 152 -4.59 2.44 -21.33
CA PRO A 152 -3.14 2.55 -21.10
C PRO A 152 -2.53 1.41 -20.27
N TRP A 153 -3.36 0.73 -19.47
CA TRP A 153 -2.96 -0.39 -18.61
C TRP A 153 -3.12 -1.76 -19.30
N GLU A 154 -3.67 -1.83 -20.52
CA GLU A 154 -3.93 -3.10 -21.23
C GLU A 154 -2.67 -3.96 -21.40
N PRO A 155 -1.49 -3.42 -21.82
CA PRO A 155 -0.28 -4.22 -21.94
C PRO A 155 0.20 -4.84 -20.62
N ARG A 156 -0.26 -4.29 -19.49
CA ARG A 156 0.12 -4.71 -18.13
C ARG A 156 -1.02 -5.40 -17.40
N ARG A 157 -2.16 -5.63 -18.06
CA ARG A 157 -3.39 -6.12 -17.45
C ARG A 157 -3.18 -7.44 -16.72
N THR A 158 -2.47 -8.38 -17.34
CA THR A 158 -2.18 -9.70 -16.77
C THR A 158 -1.29 -9.59 -15.53
N THR A 159 -0.24 -8.76 -15.58
CA THR A 159 0.65 -8.48 -14.45
C THR A 159 -0.11 -7.84 -13.29
N ILE A 160 -0.91 -6.80 -13.55
CA ILE A 160 -1.72 -6.12 -12.53
C ILE A 160 -2.69 -7.09 -11.87
N ARG A 161 -3.37 -7.96 -12.65
CA ARG A 161 -4.27 -8.98 -12.08
C ARG A 161 -3.54 -10.01 -11.23
N ARG A 162 -2.35 -10.48 -11.65
CA ARG A 162 -1.55 -11.43 -10.87
C ARG A 162 -1.10 -10.81 -9.55
N LEU A 163 -0.58 -9.59 -9.58
CA LEU A 163 -0.17 -8.86 -8.38
C LEU A 163 -1.36 -8.59 -7.45
N ALA A 164 -2.51 -8.16 -7.99
CA ALA A 164 -3.71 -7.95 -7.18
C ALA A 164 -4.24 -9.25 -6.55
N THR A 165 -4.15 -10.38 -7.28
CA THR A 165 -4.53 -11.70 -6.73
C THR A 165 -3.56 -12.12 -5.63
N ALA A 166 -2.25 -11.93 -5.83
CA ALA A 166 -1.23 -12.20 -4.82
C ALA A 166 -1.40 -11.32 -3.58
N SER A 167 -1.74 -10.04 -3.76
CA SER A 167 -2.04 -9.10 -2.67
C SER A 167 -3.26 -9.58 -1.88
N PHE A 168 -4.39 -9.91 -2.52
CA PHE A 168 -5.55 -10.48 -1.81
C PHE A 168 -5.23 -11.78 -1.08
N ALA A 169 -4.43 -12.67 -1.68
CA ALA A 169 -4.00 -13.91 -1.02
C ALA A 169 -3.17 -13.61 0.24
N SER A 170 -2.20 -12.69 0.15
CA SER A 170 -1.40 -12.26 1.29
C SER A 170 -2.23 -11.58 2.37
N VAL A 171 -3.20 -10.73 2.01
CA VAL A 171 -4.17 -10.16 2.96
C VAL A 171 -4.95 -11.27 3.67
N GLY A 172 -5.40 -12.28 2.94
CA GLY A 172 -6.09 -13.44 3.51
C GLY A 172 -5.23 -14.18 4.54
N VAL A 173 -3.94 -14.38 4.25
CA VAL A 173 -2.99 -15.02 5.17
C VAL A 173 -2.76 -14.17 6.42
N VAL A 174 -2.50 -12.87 6.25
CA VAL A 174 -2.29 -11.93 7.37
C VAL A 174 -3.53 -11.86 8.27
N LEU A 175 -4.73 -11.75 7.67
CA LEU A 175 -5.99 -11.70 8.42
C LEU A 175 -6.27 -13.03 9.14
N ALA A 176 -6.05 -14.17 8.48
CA ALA A 176 -6.19 -15.47 9.13
C ALA A 176 -5.22 -15.61 10.31
N GLY A 177 -3.97 -15.18 10.13
CA GLY A 177 -2.97 -15.13 11.20
C GLY A 177 -3.42 -14.27 12.37
N PHE A 178 -3.92 -13.07 12.11
CA PHE A 178 -4.45 -12.18 13.13
C PHE A 178 -5.62 -12.81 13.89
N VAL A 179 -6.60 -13.40 13.19
CA VAL A 179 -7.75 -14.07 13.80
C VAL A 179 -7.32 -15.27 14.66
N LEU A 180 -6.35 -16.06 14.20
CA LEU A 180 -5.81 -17.17 14.98
C LEU A 180 -5.19 -16.68 16.29
N THR A 181 -4.40 -15.60 16.25
CA THR A 181 -3.83 -14.98 17.46
C THR A 181 -4.90 -14.47 18.42
N LEU A 182 -6.04 -13.96 17.91
CA LEU A 182 -7.16 -13.55 18.77
C LEU A 182 -7.83 -14.72 19.48
N VAL A 183 -7.97 -15.85 18.79
CA VAL A 183 -8.73 -17.01 19.29
C VAL A 183 -7.87 -17.90 20.19
N LEU A 184 -6.63 -18.15 19.81
CA LEU A 184 -5.70 -19.07 20.48
C LEU A 184 -4.84 -18.36 21.54
N GLY A 185 -4.82 -17.03 21.54
CA GLY A 185 -4.02 -16.22 22.46
C GLY A 185 -2.57 -16.00 22.00
N PRO A 186 -1.81 -15.12 22.69
CA PRO A 186 -0.48 -14.68 22.25
C PRO A 186 0.62 -15.76 22.32
N ALA A 187 0.36 -16.86 23.03
CA ALA A 187 1.37 -17.86 23.38
C ALA A 187 1.80 -18.76 22.20
N GLN A 188 1.06 -18.75 21.09
CA GLN A 188 1.42 -19.45 19.86
C GLN A 188 1.82 -18.44 18.79
N GLN A 189 3.02 -17.86 18.94
CA GLN A 189 3.68 -17.10 17.87
C GLN A 189 4.16 -18.03 16.72
N ASP A 190 3.43 -19.09 16.39
CA ASP A 190 3.76 -19.99 15.27
C ASP A 190 3.41 -19.37 13.91
N VAL A 191 2.67 -18.25 13.92
CA VAL A 191 2.30 -17.52 12.70
C VAL A 191 3.35 -16.46 12.41
N THR A 192 4.03 -16.60 11.26
CA THR A 192 5.03 -15.65 10.73
C THR A 192 4.38 -14.38 10.16
N LEU A 193 3.55 -13.70 10.96
CA LEU A 193 2.75 -12.54 10.56
C LEU A 193 3.62 -11.44 9.96
N GLY A 194 4.76 -11.16 10.57
CA GLY A 194 5.74 -10.18 10.10
C GLY A 194 6.28 -10.48 8.69
N LEU A 195 6.51 -11.74 8.36
CA LEU A 195 6.97 -12.15 7.04
C LEU A 195 5.89 -11.88 5.99
N PHE A 196 4.67 -12.32 6.25
CA PHE A 196 3.57 -12.18 5.29
C PHE A 196 3.16 -10.72 5.07
N GLU A 197 3.25 -9.88 6.10
CA GLU A 197 3.00 -8.45 5.94
C GLU A 197 4.09 -7.75 5.11
N ARG A 198 5.36 -8.14 5.26
CA ARG A 198 6.45 -7.62 4.41
C ARG A 198 6.30 -8.09 2.95
N LEU A 199 5.88 -9.34 2.75
CA LEU A 199 5.55 -9.85 1.41
C LEU A 199 4.37 -9.09 0.80
N LEU A 200 3.29 -8.89 1.56
CA LEU A 200 2.14 -8.07 1.17
C LEU A 200 2.58 -6.66 0.76
N PHE A 201 3.34 -5.98 1.61
CA PHE A 201 3.88 -4.64 1.32
C PHE A 201 4.71 -4.63 0.03
N GLY A 202 5.59 -5.61 -0.18
CA GLY A 202 6.38 -5.74 -1.40
C GLY A 202 5.52 -5.95 -2.66
N ILE A 203 4.47 -6.77 -2.57
CA ILE A 203 3.52 -7.01 -3.66
C ILE A 203 2.74 -5.72 -3.98
N ASP A 204 2.28 -5.00 -2.96
CA ASP A 204 1.53 -3.76 -3.11
C ASP A 204 2.36 -2.63 -3.70
N VAL A 205 3.62 -2.51 -3.29
CA VAL A 205 4.59 -1.61 -3.93
C VAL A 205 4.77 -1.97 -5.40
N ALA A 206 4.97 -3.25 -5.73
CA ALA A 206 5.10 -3.69 -7.12
C ALA A 206 3.84 -3.40 -7.94
N LEU A 207 2.67 -3.53 -7.33
CA LEU A 207 1.37 -3.22 -7.92
C LEU A 207 1.25 -1.72 -8.22
N LEU A 208 1.54 -0.86 -7.24
CA LEU A 208 1.54 0.61 -7.39
C LEU A 208 2.52 1.06 -8.48
N LEU A 209 3.76 0.55 -8.48
CA LEU A 209 4.74 0.84 -9.51
C LEU A 209 4.24 0.43 -10.91
N THR A 210 3.57 -0.72 -11.01
CA THR A 210 2.98 -1.17 -12.28
C THR A 210 1.83 -0.27 -12.73
N MET A 211 1.02 0.24 -11.80
CA MET A 211 -0.08 1.18 -12.06
C MET A 211 0.41 2.59 -12.43
N VAL A 212 1.54 3.04 -11.90
CA VAL A 212 2.15 4.36 -12.19
C VAL A 212 2.77 4.42 -13.58
N ARG A 213 3.35 3.33 -14.08
CA ARG A 213 4.13 3.32 -15.34
C ARG A 213 3.44 3.97 -16.54
N PRO A 214 2.13 3.76 -16.82
CA PRO A 214 1.46 4.44 -17.94
C PRO A 214 1.38 5.96 -17.80
N LEU A 215 1.37 6.50 -16.56
CA LEU A 215 1.37 7.94 -16.32
C LEU A 215 2.72 8.60 -16.69
N LEU A 216 3.81 7.83 -16.66
CA LEU A 216 5.16 8.28 -17.01
C LEU A 216 5.41 8.23 -18.53
N ALA A 217 4.80 7.27 -19.23
CA ALA A 217 5.01 7.04 -20.65
C ALA A 217 4.43 8.15 -21.55
N VAL A 218 3.49 8.95 -21.04
CA VAL A 218 2.89 10.07 -21.78
C VAL A 218 3.87 11.24 -21.96
N SER A 219 5.01 11.26 -21.24
CA SER A 219 6.05 12.30 -21.37
C SER A 219 6.93 12.18 -22.63
N ARG A 220 6.75 11.15 -23.46
CA ARG A 220 7.57 10.90 -24.66
C ARG A 220 6.73 11.02 -25.93
N ARG A 221 6.17 12.20 -26.19
CA ARG A 221 5.69 12.59 -27.52
C ARG A 221 5.88 14.08 -27.70
#